data_AF-A0A2N7Q9W5-F1
#
_entry.id   AF-A0A2N7Q9W5-F1
#
_cell.length_a   1.000
_cell.length_b   1.000
_cell.length_c   1.000
_cell.angle_alpha   90.00
_cell.angle_beta   90.00
_cell.angle_gamma   90.00
#
_symmetry.space_group_name_H-M   'P 1'
#
loop_
_entity.id
_entity.type
_entity.pdbx_description
1 polymer ?
#
loop_
_entity_poly.entity_id
_entity_poly.type
_entity_poly.pdbx_seq_one_letter_code
_entity_poly.pdbx_strand_id
1 'polypeptide(L)'
;MKKIFFLFFVSLFLFIGCKRKENKNPLPRESAKVERGTIYLEVIATGAVKPQVGAQVKVGARISGKVEKLFVTQGDRVKAGQLIAIIEHQDLQDEVDRTYANYKDALANLEKIKRVYPSKIEAQRKKIEAIKTELEQIGRELKRYEALYKDGLISLTDLERMERDYKVKKAELESEKSTLDALISEYE
;
A
#
# COMPACT_ATOMS: atom_id res chain seq x y z
N MET A 1 121.93 71.45 -12.35
CA MET A 1 121.41 71.58 -10.98
C MET A 1 120.04 70.87 -10.84
N LYS A 2 119.97 69.57 -11.15
CA LYS A 2 118.71 68.78 -11.22
C LYS A 2 118.61 67.62 -10.21
N LYS A 3 119.61 67.46 -9.32
CA LYS A 3 119.68 66.35 -8.35
C LYS A 3 119.24 66.71 -6.91
N ILE A 4 119.16 68.00 -6.55
CA ILE A 4 118.75 68.47 -5.21
C ILE A 4 117.21 68.50 -5.05
N PHE A 5 116.45 68.75 -6.11
CA PHE A 5 114.98 68.85 -6.04
C PHE A 5 114.31 67.46 -5.89
N PHE A 6 114.98 66.39 -6.33
CA PHE A 6 114.49 65.02 -6.22
C PHE A 6 114.59 64.47 -4.78
N LEU A 7 115.55 64.96 -3.99
CA LEU A 7 115.72 64.58 -2.58
C LEU A 7 114.65 65.19 -1.65
N PHE A 8 114.09 66.35 -2.00
CA PHE A 8 113.01 66.98 -1.23
C PHE A 8 111.64 66.34 -1.51
N PHE A 9 111.40 65.86 -2.73
CA PHE A 9 110.15 65.19 -3.10
C PHE A 9 110.04 63.78 -2.49
N VAL A 10 111.17 63.09 -2.30
CA VAL A 10 111.24 61.77 -1.63
C VAL A 10 111.07 61.91 -0.11
N SER A 11 111.47 63.03 0.49
CA SER A 11 111.24 63.33 1.91
C SER A 11 109.78 63.60 2.27
N LEU A 12 108.97 64.09 1.33
CA LEU A 12 107.55 64.40 1.56
C LEU A 12 106.64 63.16 1.40
N PHE A 13 107.13 62.10 0.74
CA PHE A 13 106.39 60.87 0.51
C PHE A 13 106.55 59.83 1.64
N LEU A 14 107.43 60.09 2.63
CA LEU A 14 107.79 59.14 3.69
C LEU A 14 107.00 59.32 5.01
N PHE A 15 106.11 60.31 5.12
CA PHE A 15 105.43 60.65 6.39
C PHE A 15 103.90 60.48 6.44
N ILE A 16 103.23 60.00 5.39
CA ILE A 16 101.76 59.79 5.45
C ILE A 16 101.42 58.35 5.04
N GLY A 17 101.88 57.44 5.88
CA GLY A 17 101.54 56.02 5.83
C GLY A 17 101.31 55.46 7.23
N CYS A 18 100.10 55.65 7.78
CA CYS A 18 99.43 54.68 8.66
C CYS A 18 98.05 55.19 9.11
N LYS A 19 96.97 54.64 8.52
CA LYS A 19 95.66 54.57 9.19
C LYS A 19 95.02 53.22 8.86
N ARG A 20 94.95 52.34 9.86
CA ARG A 20 94.49 50.95 9.79
C ARG A 20 93.10 50.83 10.44
N LYS A 21 92.21 50.11 9.74
CA LYS A 21 90.90 49.52 10.15
C LYS A 21 89.79 50.53 10.47
N GLU A 22 88.57 50.34 9.98
CA GLU A 22 87.69 49.18 10.28
C GLU A 22 86.62 49.00 9.19
N ASN A 23 86.59 47.83 8.55
CA ASN A 23 85.49 47.44 7.65
C ASN A 23 84.27 47.07 8.49
N LYS A 24 83.31 48.00 8.61
CA LYS A 24 81.96 47.67 9.05
C LYS A 24 81.15 47.28 7.82
N ASN A 25 81.04 45.98 7.55
CA ASN A 25 79.95 45.48 6.71
C ASN A 25 78.65 45.84 7.43
N PRO A 26 77.81 46.76 6.92
CA PRO A 26 76.50 46.95 7.52
C PRO A 26 75.71 45.68 7.24
N LEU A 27 75.30 44.98 8.30
CA LEU A 27 74.24 43.97 8.21
C LEU A 27 73.06 44.60 7.45
N PRO A 28 72.39 43.89 6.53
CA PRO A 28 71.24 44.43 5.82
C PRO A 28 70.20 44.91 6.84
N ARG A 29 69.98 46.23 6.90
CA ARG A 29 68.95 46.88 7.72
C ARG A 29 67.70 47.04 6.86
N GLU A 30 67.01 45.94 6.58
CA GLU A 30 65.62 46.04 6.14
C GLU A 30 64.75 46.23 7.39
N SER A 31 64.20 47.42 7.56
CA SER A 31 63.26 47.74 8.64
C SER A 31 61.93 48.20 8.03
N ALA A 32 60.82 47.58 8.46
CA ALA A 32 59.47 48.01 8.11
C ALA A 32 58.85 48.84 9.23
N LYS A 33 58.03 49.85 8.86
CA LYS A 33 57.28 50.67 9.81
C LYS A 33 56.17 49.82 10.42
N VAL A 34 56.08 49.77 11.75
CA VAL A 34 55.08 48.94 12.45
C VAL A 34 53.71 49.59 12.37
N GLU A 35 52.73 48.86 11.86
CA GLU A 35 51.32 49.26 11.87
C GLU A 35 50.51 48.26 12.71
N ARG A 36 49.57 48.80 13.50
CA ARG A 36 48.64 47.96 14.26
C ARG A 36 47.50 47.54 13.32
N GLY A 37 47.51 46.28 12.92
CA GLY A 37 46.45 45.66 12.15
C GLY A 37 46.06 44.31 12.75
N THR A 38 44.87 43.83 12.41
CA THR A 38 44.43 42.50 12.82
C THR A 38 45.08 41.47 11.91
N ILE A 39 45.80 40.51 12.49
CA ILE A 39 46.36 39.37 11.76
C ILE A 39 45.27 38.31 11.67
N TYR A 40 44.96 37.88 10.46
CA TYR A 40 44.05 36.76 10.23
C TYR A 40 44.85 35.57 9.71
N LEU A 41 44.57 34.39 10.26
CA LEU A 41 45.11 33.14 9.77
C LEU A 41 44.17 32.61 8.68
N GLU A 42 44.62 32.63 7.43
CA GLU A 42 43.91 32.00 6.33
C GLU A 42 44.26 30.50 6.30
N VAL A 43 43.26 29.65 6.50
CA VAL A 43 43.41 28.19 6.43
C VAL A 43 42.69 27.69 5.19
N ILE A 44 43.46 27.23 4.20
CA ILE A 44 42.90 26.59 3.00
C ILE A 44 42.71 25.11 3.32
N ALA A 45 41.45 24.69 3.42
CA ALA A 45 41.08 23.29 3.67
C ALA A 45 40.13 22.81 2.57
N THR A 46 40.37 21.60 2.07
CA THR A 46 39.47 20.92 1.14
C THR A 46 38.40 20.14 1.91
N GLY A 47 37.13 20.42 1.62
CA GLY A 47 35.99 19.68 2.15
C GLY A 47 35.09 19.16 1.04
N ALA A 48 34.27 18.15 1.34
CA ALA A 48 33.27 17.62 0.42
C ALA A 48 31.86 18.07 0.84
N VAL A 49 31.09 18.60 -0.11
CA VAL A 49 29.66 18.90 0.11
C VAL A 49 28.88 17.59 0.06
N LYS A 50 28.18 17.26 1.14
CA LYS A 50 27.29 16.09 1.22
C LYS A 50 25.86 16.55 1.46
N PRO A 51 24.85 15.81 0.94
CA PRO A 51 23.46 16.03 1.33
C PRO A 51 23.32 15.92 2.85
N GLN A 52 22.38 16.67 3.42
CA GLN A 52 22.05 16.53 4.84
C GLN A 52 21.64 15.08 5.15
N VAL A 53 21.90 14.64 6.38
CA VAL A 53 21.50 13.30 6.83
C VAL A 53 19.98 13.16 6.66
N GLY A 54 19.55 12.17 5.87
CA GLY A 54 18.13 11.94 5.54
C GLY A 54 17.62 12.66 4.28
N ALA A 55 18.40 13.53 3.64
CA ALA A 55 18.00 14.20 2.39
C ALA A 55 18.04 13.28 1.16
N GLN A 56 18.70 12.12 1.26
CA GLN A 56 18.72 11.12 0.20
C GLN A 56 17.70 10.02 0.50
N VAL A 57 16.67 9.93 -0.34
CA VAL A 57 15.61 8.93 -0.22
C VAL A 57 15.62 8.03 -1.45
N LYS A 58 15.54 6.71 -1.23
CA LYS A 58 15.39 5.73 -2.32
C LYS A 58 13.90 5.61 -2.65
N VAL A 59 13.52 6.02 -3.86
CA VAL A 59 12.16 5.85 -4.39
C VAL A 59 12.15 4.59 -5.24
N GLY A 60 11.22 3.67 -4.96
CA GLY A 60 11.10 2.40 -5.65
C GLY A 60 9.66 2.02 -5.91
N ALA A 61 9.47 1.05 -6.79
CA ALA A 61 8.18 0.46 -7.11
C ALA A 61 7.67 -0.43 -5.96
N ARG A 62 6.35 -0.48 -5.78
CA ARG A 62 5.71 -1.46 -4.88
C ARG A 62 5.49 -2.83 -5.53
N ILE A 63 5.39 -2.85 -6.85
CA ILE A 63 5.18 -4.04 -7.66
C ILE A 63 6.40 -4.28 -8.54
N SER A 64 6.68 -5.55 -8.83
CA SER A 64 7.70 -5.91 -9.82
C SER A 64 7.09 -5.80 -11.22
N GLY A 65 7.84 -5.26 -12.17
CA GLY A 65 7.37 -5.09 -13.53
C GLY A 65 8.37 -4.31 -14.38
N LYS A 66 8.12 -4.28 -15.69
CA LYS A 66 8.92 -3.50 -16.63
C LYS A 66 8.52 -2.03 -16.57
N VAL A 67 9.49 -1.12 -16.66
CA VAL A 67 9.21 0.31 -16.80
C VAL A 67 8.65 0.55 -18.21
N GLU A 68 7.39 0.98 -18.31
CA GLU A 68 6.75 1.34 -19.57
C GLU A 68 7.19 2.74 -20.01
N LYS A 69 7.16 3.71 -19.08
CA LYS A 69 7.48 5.12 -19.35
C LYS A 69 8.24 5.73 -18.18
N LEU A 70 9.22 6.58 -18.48
CA LEU A 70 9.97 7.39 -17.52
C LEU A 70 9.82 8.86 -17.90
N PHE A 71 9.38 9.69 -16.95
CA PHE A 71 9.03 11.10 -17.18
C PHE A 71 10.08 12.09 -16.66
N VAL A 72 11.15 11.60 -16.05
CA VAL A 72 12.21 12.44 -15.46
C VAL A 72 13.57 11.95 -15.86
N THR A 73 14.52 12.88 -15.88
CA THR A 73 15.94 12.63 -16.14
C THR A 73 16.79 13.03 -14.95
N GLN A 74 18.06 12.61 -14.94
CA GLN A 74 18.98 12.94 -13.86
C GLN A 74 19.21 14.44 -13.79
N GLY A 75 18.93 15.04 -12.61
CA GLY A 75 19.08 16.48 -12.37
C GLY A 75 17.77 17.26 -12.36
N ASP A 76 16.66 16.65 -12.78
CA ASP A 76 15.35 17.29 -12.76
C ASP A 76 14.84 17.51 -11.32
N ARG A 77 14.22 18.67 -11.11
CA ARG A 77 13.53 18.97 -9.85
C ARG A 77 12.14 18.36 -9.86
N VAL A 78 11.85 17.48 -8.91
CA VAL A 78 10.54 16.86 -8.73
C VAL A 78 9.83 17.34 -7.47
N LYS A 79 8.50 17.38 -7.50
CA LYS A 79 7.66 17.70 -6.33
C LYS A 79 7.01 16.44 -5.77
N ALA A 80 6.56 16.51 -4.52
CA ALA A 80 5.79 15.43 -3.91
C ALA A 80 4.50 15.15 -4.72
N GLY A 81 4.22 13.86 -4.97
CA GLY A 81 3.07 13.43 -5.77
C GLY A 81 3.24 13.51 -7.29
N GLN A 82 4.39 13.97 -7.79
CA GLN A 82 4.66 14.00 -9.22
C GLN A 82 4.85 12.59 -9.78
N LEU A 83 4.26 12.32 -10.95
CA LEU A 83 4.48 11.07 -11.69
C LEU A 83 5.92 11.02 -12.23
N ILE A 84 6.66 10.00 -11.82
CA ILE A 84 8.07 9.80 -12.18
C ILE A 84 8.21 8.73 -13.27
N ALA A 85 7.51 7.60 -13.11
CA ALA A 85 7.53 6.48 -14.04
C ALA A 85 6.18 5.74 -14.01
N ILE A 86 5.85 5.09 -15.13
CA ILE A 86 4.76 4.10 -15.23
C ILE A 86 5.40 2.72 -15.39
N ILE A 87 4.89 1.77 -14.61
CA ILE A 87 5.25 0.36 -14.67
C ILE A 87 4.13 -0.34 -15.44
N GLU A 88 4.52 -1.24 -16.33
CA GLU A 88 3.60 -2.10 -17.07
C GLU A 88 2.74 -2.91 -16.08
N HIS A 89 1.42 -2.85 -16.25
CA HIS A 89 0.44 -3.38 -15.29
C HIS A 89 -0.73 -4.09 -15.97
N GLN A 90 -0.53 -4.61 -17.20
CA GLN A 90 -1.59 -5.29 -17.96
C GLN A 90 -2.19 -6.47 -17.17
N ASP A 91 -1.35 -7.29 -16.53
CA ASP A 91 -1.82 -8.42 -15.71
C ASP A 91 -2.74 -7.98 -14.57
N LEU A 92 -2.47 -6.81 -13.96
CA LEU A 92 -3.32 -6.25 -12.91
C LEU A 92 -4.65 -5.74 -13.47
N GLN A 93 -4.63 -5.16 -14.67
CA GLN A 93 -5.85 -4.73 -15.35
C GLN A 93 -6.71 -5.94 -15.72
N ASP A 94 -6.11 -7.00 -16.25
CA ASP A 94 -6.81 -8.25 -16.58
C ASP A 94 -7.41 -8.92 -15.33
N GLU A 95 -6.71 -8.86 -14.19
CA GLU A 95 -7.22 -9.33 -12.90
C GLU A 95 -8.41 -8.50 -12.40
N VAL A 96 -8.34 -7.17 -12.53
CA VAL A 96 -9.46 -6.26 -12.22
C VAL A 96 -10.66 -6.59 -13.10
N ASP A 97 -10.46 -6.73 -14.42
CA ASP A 97 -11.52 -7.00 -15.37
C ASP A 97 -12.18 -8.37 -15.11
N ARG A 98 -11.38 -9.41 -14.81
CA ARG A 98 -11.89 -10.72 -14.41
C ARG A 98 -12.71 -10.66 -13.14
N THR A 99 -12.21 -9.95 -12.13
CA THR A 99 -12.91 -9.80 -10.84
C THR A 99 -14.21 -9.02 -11.03
N TYR A 100 -14.20 -8.02 -11.89
CA TYR A 100 -15.38 -7.22 -12.22
C TYR A 100 -16.43 -8.04 -12.99
N ALA A 101 -16.02 -8.92 -13.89
CA ALA A 101 -16.91 -9.87 -14.56
C ALA A 101 -17.57 -10.83 -13.55
N ASN A 102 -16.77 -11.42 -12.65
CA ASN A 102 -17.29 -12.29 -11.58
C ASN A 102 -18.28 -11.55 -10.67
N TYR A 103 -18.01 -10.29 -10.35
CA TYR A 103 -18.92 -9.44 -9.58
C TYR A 103 -20.26 -9.24 -10.30
N LYS A 104 -20.24 -8.97 -11.62
CA LYS A 104 -21.46 -8.84 -12.43
C LYS A 104 -22.26 -10.14 -12.49
N ASP A 105 -21.59 -11.28 -12.63
CA ASP A 105 -22.24 -12.59 -12.65
C ASP A 105 -22.91 -12.89 -11.30
N ALA A 106 -22.22 -12.60 -10.19
CA ALA A 106 -22.79 -12.72 -8.85
C ALA A 106 -24.02 -11.81 -8.66
N LEU A 107 -23.96 -10.58 -9.16
CA LEU A 107 -25.09 -9.64 -9.11
C LEU A 107 -26.30 -10.14 -9.92
N ALA A 108 -26.06 -10.64 -11.15
CA ALA A 108 -27.10 -11.20 -12.00
C ALA A 108 -27.74 -12.45 -11.37
N ASN A 109 -26.94 -13.29 -10.72
CA ASN A 109 -27.44 -14.45 -9.98
C ASN A 109 -28.31 -14.03 -8.80
N LEU A 110 -27.88 -13.02 -8.03
CA LEU A 110 -28.66 -12.46 -6.93
C LEU A 110 -30.00 -11.88 -7.42
N GLU A 111 -30.00 -11.13 -8.53
CA GLU A 111 -31.22 -10.59 -9.12
C GLU A 111 -32.17 -11.71 -9.57
N LYS A 112 -31.62 -12.76 -10.22
CA LYS A 112 -32.38 -13.95 -10.61
C LYS A 112 -33.01 -14.64 -9.41
N ILE A 113 -32.25 -14.81 -8.31
CA ILE A 113 -32.75 -15.39 -7.05
C ILE A 113 -33.90 -14.53 -6.51
N LYS A 114 -33.69 -13.22 -6.38
CA LYS A 114 -34.70 -12.27 -5.89
C LYS A 114 -35.99 -12.27 -6.71
N ARG A 115 -35.91 -12.50 -8.01
CA ARG A 115 -37.09 -12.56 -8.87
C ARG A 115 -37.81 -13.90 -8.79
N VAL A 116 -37.09 -15.02 -8.69
CA VAL A 116 -37.65 -16.36 -8.82
C VAL A 116 -38.11 -16.95 -7.49
N TYR A 117 -37.37 -16.71 -6.40
CA TYR A 117 -37.67 -17.30 -5.09
C TYR A 117 -39.02 -16.89 -4.50
N PRO A 118 -39.46 -15.61 -4.57
CA PRO A 118 -40.79 -15.24 -4.08
C PRO A 118 -41.92 -16.04 -4.73
N SER A 119 -41.86 -16.23 -6.05
CA SER A 119 -42.84 -17.05 -6.78
C SER A 119 -42.76 -18.53 -6.41
N LYS A 120 -41.56 -19.07 -6.15
CA LYS A 120 -41.38 -20.46 -5.67
C LYS A 120 -41.97 -20.64 -4.26
N ILE A 121 -41.70 -19.71 -3.36
CA ILE A 121 -42.21 -19.72 -1.98
C ILE A 121 -43.74 -19.64 -2.00
N GLU A 122 -44.33 -18.77 -2.82
CA GLU A 122 -45.78 -18.68 -2.97
C GLU A 122 -46.39 -19.98 -3.50
N ALA A 123 -45.79 -20.57 -4.54
CA ALA A 123 -46.23 -21.85 -5.08
C ALA A 123 -46.17 -22.98 -4.03
N GLN A 124 -45.11 -23.01 -3.21
CA GLN A 124 -44.95 -23.98 -2.15
C GLN A 124 -45.98 -23.78 -1.02
N ARG A 125 -46.27 -22.52 -0.64
CA ARG A 125 -47.32 -22.20 0.32
C ARG A 125 -48.70 -22.69 -0.14
N LYS A 126 -49.03 -22.52 -1.42
CA LYS A 126 -50.29 -23.03 -2.00
C LYS A 126 -50.40 -24.55 -1.96
N LYS A 127 -49.29 -25.27 -2.14
CA LYS A 127 -49.27 -26.74 -1.99
C LYS A 127 -49.51 -27.16 -0.55
N ILE A 128 -48.84 -26.52 0.41
CA ILE A 128 -49.05 -26.77 1.85
C ILE A 128 -50.51 -26.50 2.23
N GLU A 129 -51.10 -25.42 1.71
CA GLU A 129 -52.51 -25.10 1.93
C GLU A 129 -53.43 -26.21 1.42
N ALA A 130 -53.21 -26.72 0.21
CA ALA A 130 -53.99 -27.83 -0.35
C ALA A 130 -53.88 -29.11 0.51
N ILE A 131 -52.67 -29.48 0.94
CA ILE A 131 -52.46 -30.65 1.81
C ILE A 131 -53.11 -30.44 3.18
N LYS A 132 -53.06 -29.22 3.71
CA LYS A 132 -53.72 -28.89 4.97
C LYS A 132 -55.24 -29.07 4.86
N THR A 133 -55.85 -28.60 3.77
CA THR A 133 -57.29 -28.78 3.53
C THR A 133 -57.65 -30.28 3.41
N GLU A 134 -56.82 -31.07 2.74
CA GLU A 134 -57.00 -32.52 2.63
C GLU A 134 -56.88 -33.22 4.00
N LEU A 135 -55.88 -32.85 4.80
CA LEU A 135 -55.69 -33.36 6.16
C LEU A 135 -56.88 -33.01 7.07
N GLU A 136 -57.43 -31.80 6.94
CA GLU A 136 -58.63 -31.40 7.67
C GLU A 136 -59.85 -32.23 7.27
N GLN A 137 -59.99 -32.56 5.98
CA GLN A 137 -61.04 -33.45 5.50
C GLN A 137 -60.90 -34.86 6.08
N ILE A 138 -59.71 -35.45 6.01
CA ILE A 138 -59.43 -36.77 6.59
C ILE A 138 -59.62 -36.76 8.10
N GLY A 139 -59.24 -35.68 8.78
CA GLY A 139 -59.45 -35.53 10.21
C GLY A 139 -60.93 -35.46 10.60
N ARG A 140 -61.79 -34.84 9.79
CA ARG A 140 -63.25 -34.88 10.00
C ARG A 140 -63.81 -36.28 9.78
N GLU A 141 -63.32 -36.98 8.77
CA GLU A 141 -63.74 -38.35 8.48
C GLU A 141 -63.30 -39.33 9.57
N LEU A 142 -62.05 -39.23 10.05
CA LEU A 142 -61.55 -40.02 11.16
C LEU A 142 -62.43 -39.86 12.41
N LYS A 143 -62.79 -38.62 12.78
CA LYS A 143 -63.72 -38.37 13.91
C LYS A 143 -65.08 -39.03 13.72
N ARG A 144 -65.59 -39.06 12.48
CA ARG A 144 -66.85 -39.75 12.15
C ARG A 144 -66.70 -41.26 12.32
N TYR A 145 -65.59 -41.84 11.85
CA TYR A 145 -65.31 -43.27 12.02
C TYR A 145 -65.09 -43.65 13.48
N GLU A 146 -64.41 -42.81 14.27
CA GLU A 146 -64.26 -43.00 15.72
C GLU A 146 -65.63 -43.06 16.44
N ALA A 147 -66.58 -42.20 16.05
CA ALA A 147 -67.94 -42.23 16.60
C ALA A 147 -68.69 -43.52 16.20
N LEU A 148 -68.66 -43.89 14.92
CA LEU A 148 -69.30 -45.11 14.42
C LEU A 148 -68.71 -46.38 15.04
N TYR A 149 -67.40 -46.39 15.33
CA TYR A 149 -66.74 -47.51 16.00
C TYR A 149 -67.20 -47.63 17.45
N LYS A 150 -67.32 -46.51 18.17
CA LYS A 150 -67.88 -46.49 19.54
C LYS A 150 -69.32 -47.01 19.58
N ASP A 151 -70.09 -46.72 18.53
CA ASP A 151 -71.45 -47.23 18.35
C ASP A 151 -71.50 -48.69 17.85
N GLY A 152 -70.35 -49.33 17.60
CA GLY A 152 -70.23 -50.73 17.16
C GLY A 152 -70.60 -50.98 15.69
N LEU A 153 -70.68 -49.93 14.87
CA LEU A 153 -71.19 -49.98 13.49
C LEU A 153 -70.11 -50.27 12.43
N ILE A 154 -68.82 -50.19 12.80
CA ILE A 154 -67.69 -50.44 11.89
C ILE A 154 -66.63 -51.35 12.53
N SER A 155 -65.75 -51.91 11.71
CA SER A 155 -64.65 -52.76 12.18
C SER A 155 -63.46 -51.94 12.71
N LEU A 156 -62.66 -52.54 13.61
CA LEU A 156 -61.40 -51.96 14.07
C LEU A 156 -60.44 -51.70 12.88
N THR A 157 -60.42 -52.60 11.90
CA THR A 157 -59.56 -52.47 10.71
C THR A 157 -59.87 -51.23 9.87
N ASP A 158 -61.14 -50.83 9.81
CA ASP A 158 -61.56 -49.61 9.10
C ASP A 158 -61.13 -48.35 9.85
N LEU A 159 -61.25 -48.34 11.18
CA LEU A 159 -60.75 -47.25 12.01
C LEU A 159 -59.22 -47.10 11.89
N GLU A 160 -58.49 -48.21 12.03
CA GLU A 160 -57.02 -48.22 11.89
C GLU A 160 -56.56 -47.78 10.50
N ARG A 161 -57.34 -48.07 9.45
CA ARG A 161 -57.06 -47.58 8.10
C ARG A 161 -57.15 -46.06 8.06
N MET A 162 -58.23 -45.48 8.56
CA MET A 162 -58.40 -44.03 8.60
C MET A 162 -57.33 -43.34 9.46
N GLU A 163 -56.93 -43.95 10.58
CA GLU A 163 -55.84 -43.42 11.41
C GLU A 163 -54.49 -43.45 10.67
N ARG A 164 -54.19 -44.51 9.92
CA ARG A 164 -52.99 -44.59 9.10
C ARG A 164 -53.01 -43.51 8.02
N ASP A 165 -54.13 -43.33 7.33
CA ASP A 165 -54.26 -42.33 6.27
C ASP A 165 -54.07 -40.91 6.83
N TYR A 166 -54.64 -40.61 8.00
CA TYR A 166 -54.40 -39.35 8.71
C TYR A 166 -52.92 -39.16 9.08
N LYS A 167 -52.26 -40.20 9.60
CA LYS A 167 -50.82 -40.15 9.95
C LYS A 167 -49.94 -39.92 8.72
N VAL A 168 -50.23 -40.58 7.59
CA VAL A 168 -49.51 -40.41 6.33
C VAL A 168 -49.63 -38.98 5.82
N LYS A 169 -50.85 -38.43 5.75
CA LYS A 169 -51.06 -37.05 5.32
C LYS A 169 -50.48 -36.02 6.27
N LYS A 170 -50.48 -36.29 7.57
CA LYS A 170 -49.81 -35.44 8.55
C LYS A 170 -48.28 -35.42 8.35
N ALA A 171 -47.69 -36.58 8.07
CA ALA A 171 -46.26 -36.67 7.76
C ALA A 171 -45.90 -35.96 6.44
N GLU A 172 -46.75 -36.08 5.43
CA GLU A 172 -46.61 -35.35 4.16
C GLU A 172 -46.62 -33.83 4.37
N LEU A 173 -47.58 -33.32 5.15
CA LEU A 173 -47.62 -31.89 5.50
C LEU A 173 -46.33 -31.41 6.17
N GLU A 174 -45.78 -32.21 7.08
CA GLU A 174 -44.55 -31.85 7.80
C GLU A 174 -43.33 -31.86 6.87
N SER A 175 -43.24 -32.83 5.96
CA SER A 175 -42.22 -32.86 4.91
C SER A 175 -42.28 -31.60 4.05
N GLU A 176 -43.46 -31.22 3.55
CA GLU A 176 -43.60 -30.03 2.70
C GLU A 176 -43.32 -28.73 3.45
N LYS A 177 -43.62 -28.65 4.75
CA LYS A 177 -43.19 -27.51 5.60
C LYS A 177 -41.68 -27.42 5.71
N SER A 178 -40.99 -28.55 5.93
CA SER A 178 -39.52 -28.56 5.95
C SER A 178 -38.93 -28.08 4.62
N THR A 179 -39.54 -28.41 3.48
CA THR A 179 -39.10 -27.87 2.18
C THR A 179 -39.36 -26.37 2.03
N LEU A 180 -40.45 -25.84 2.61
CA LEU A 180 -40.72 -24.41 2.64
C LEU A 180 -39.68 -23.68 3.50
N ASP A 181 -39.35 -24.22 4.67
CA ASP A 181 -38.34 -23.64 5.56
C ASP A 181 -36.96 -23.63 4.90
N ALA A 182 -36.59 -24.70 4.18
CA ALA A 182 -35.38 -24.74 3.38
C ALA A 182 -35.37 -23.67 2.27
N LEU A 183 -36.50 -23.49 1.56
CA LEU A 183 -36.64 -22.44 0.52
C LEU A 183 -36.55 -21.02 1.08
N ILE A 184 -37.05 -20.80 2.30
CA ILE A 184 -36.95 -19.50 2.99
C ILE A 184 -35.49 -19.27 3.43
N SER A 185 -34.84 -20.28 4.01
CA SER A 185 -33.43 -20.20 4.41
C SER A 185 -32.46 -20.04 3.23
N GLU A 186 -32.80 -20.55 2.04
CA GLU A 186 -32.03 -20.30 0.82
C GLU A 186 -32.23 -18.89 0.24
N TYR A 187 -33.32 -18.21 0.62
CA TYR A 187 -33.65 -16.88 0.15
C TYR A 187 -33.09 -15.76 1.04
N GLU A 188 -33.05 -16.00 2.36
CA GLU A 188 -32.44 -15.12 3.36
C GLU A 188 -30.90 -15.11 3.26
#